data_AF-A0A934B3Q5-F1
#
_entry.id   AF-A0A934B3Q5-F1
#
_cell.length_a   1.000
_cell.length_b   1.000
_cell.length_c   1.000
_cell.angle_alpha   90.00
_cell.angle_beta   90.00
_cell.angle_gamma   90.00
#
_symmetry.space_group_name_H-M   'P 1'
#
loop_
_entity.id
_entity.type
_entity.pdbx_description
1 polymer ?
#
loop_
_entity_poly.entity_id
_entity_poly.type
_entity_poly.pdbx_seq_one_letter_code
_entity_poly.pdbx_strand_id
1 'polypeptide(L)' 'MKKSELTLPEIALIAGTRAMLGAGAGLLLADRLSDDQRKKIGWTLLIIGAISTIPLAIDVLGKRK' A
#
# COMPACT_ATOMS: atom_id res chain seq x y z
N MET A 1 -16.67 -5.58 18.04
CA MET A 1 -15.57 -5.73 17.06
C MET A 1 -15.33 -7.21 16.81
N LYS A 2 -15.40 -7.66 15.56
CA LYS A 2 -15.04 -9.03 15.18
C LYS A 2 -13.54 -9.07 14.94
N LYS A 3 -12.82 -9.94 15.66
CA LYS A 3 -11.38 -10.14 15.46
C LYS A 3 -11.21 -11.24 14.41
N SER A 4 -10.39 -10.97 13.40
CA SER A 4 -9.93 -11.98 12.44
C SER A 4 -8.44 -12.15 12.66
N GLU A 5 -8.02 -13.35 13.03
CA GLU A 5 -6.61 -13.70 13.16
C GLU A 5 -6.08 -14.03 11.76
N LEU A 6 -5.07 -13.27 11.34
CA LEU A 6 -4.37 -13.48 10.08
C LEU A 6 -2.91 -13.78 10.39
N THR A 7 -2.38 -14.80 9.72
CA THR A 7 -0.96 -15.14 9.79
C THR A 7 -0.13 -14.12 9.01
N LEU A 8 1.17 -14.04 9.34
CA LEU A 8 2.11 -13.17 8.63
C LEU A 8 2.14 -13.41 7.10
N PRO A 9 2.18 -14.67 6.61
CA PRO A 9 2.10 -14.93 5.18
C PRO A 9 0.80 -14.42 4.52
N GLU A 10 -0.34 -14.55 5.19
CA GLU A 10 -1.62 -14.02 4.68
C GLU A 10 -1.61 -12.50 4.60
N ILE A 11 -1.07 -11.82 5.62
CA ILE A 11 -0.90 -10.36 5.60
C ILE A 11 0.01 -9.94 4.43
N ALA A 12 1.12 -10.65 4.22
CA ALA A 12 2.04 -10.38 3.13
C ALA A 12 1.39 -10.57 1.75
N LEU A 13 0.60 -11.63 1.55
CA LEU A 13 -0.16 -11.88 0.32
C LEU A 13 -1.18 -10.77 0.05
N ILE A 14 -1.92 -10.35 1.07
CA ILE A 14 -2.91 -9.25 0.96
C ILE A 14 -2.20 -7.93 0.61
N ALA A 15 -1.09 -7.62 1.29
CA ALA A 15 -0.33 -6.41 1.01
C ALA A 15 0.23 -6.41 -0.42
N GLY A 16 0.81 -7.53 -0.86
CA GLY A 16 1.36 -7.70 -2.20
C GLY A 16 0.31 -7.53 -3.29
N THR A 17 -0.85 -8.18 -3.16
CA THR A 17 -1.96 -8.06 -4.14
C THR A 17 -2.52 -6.64 -4.23
N ARG A 18 -2.65 -5.93 -3.10
CA ARG A 18 -3.05 -4.52 -3.09
C ARG A 18 -2.02 -3.62 -3.77
N ALA A 19 -0.73 -3.85 -3.54
CA ALA A 19 0.34 -3.10 -4.19
C ALA A 19 0.33 -3.31 -5.71
N MET A 20 0.19 -4.56 -6.17
CA MET A 20 0.07 -4.88 -7.60
C MET A 20 -1.15 -4.20 -8.23
N LEU A 21 -2.31 -4.25 -7.58
CA LEU A 21 -3.53 -3.61 -8.05
C LEU A 21 -3.37 -2.08 -8.14
N GLY A 22 -2.80 -1.44 -7.12
CA GLY A 22 -2.53 0.00 -7.11
C GLY A 22 -1.54 0.41 -8.20
N ALA A 23 -0.47 -0.35 -8.41
CA ALA A 23 0.51 -0.11 -9.47
C ALA A 23 -0.13 -0.25 -10.85
N GLY A 24 -0.87 -1.34 -11.10
CA GLY A 24 -1.57 -1.56 -12.36
C GLY A 24 -2.60 -0.47 -12.67
N ALA A 25 -3.41 -0.07 -11.69
CA ALA A 25 -4.35 1.04 -11.85
C ALA A 25 -3.63 2.36 -12.14
N GLY A 26 -2.51 2.64 -11.46
CA GLY A 26 -1.68 3.80 -11.72
C GLY A 26 -1.12 3.83 -13.14
N LEU A 27 -0.66 2.69 -13.66
CA LEU A 27 -0.18 2.57 -15.04
C LEU A 27 -1.29 2.79 -16.07
N LEU A 28 -2.46 2.18 -15.88
CA LEU A 28 -3.60 2.34 -16.80
C LEU A 28 -4.16 3.77 -16.83
N LEU A 29 -4.08 4.48 -15.71
CA LEU A 29 -4.57 5.86 -15.60
C LEU A 29 -3.51 6.91 -15.96
N ALA A 30 -2.22 6.53 -16.05
CA ALA A 30 -1.11 7.47 -16.19
C ALA A 30 -1.27 8.43 -17.39
N ASP A 31 -1.73 7.93 -18.54
CA ASP A 31 -1.89 8.71 -19.77
C ASP A 31 -3.04 9.73 -19.71
N ARG A 32 -3.92 9.61 -18.70
CA ARG A 32 -5.04 10.54 -18.47
C ARG A 32 -4.65 11.73 -17.59
N LEU A 33 -3.43 11.76 -17.05
CA LEU A 33 -2.93 12.82 -16.18
C LEU A 33 -1.82 13.60 -16.87
N SER A 34 -1.81 14.93 -16.72
CA SER A 34 -0.62 15.71 -17.07
C SER A 34 0.57 15.34 -16.18
N ASP A 35 1.80 15.57 -16.66
CA ASP A 35 3.01 15.21 -15.93
C ASP A 35 3.07 15.79 -14.51
N ASP A 36 2.64 17.05 -14.35
CA ASP A 36 2.57 17.71 -13.05
C ASP A 36 1.55 17.07 -12.11
N GLN A 37 0.36 16.71 -12.64
CA GLN A 37 -0.67 16.04 -11.84
C GLN A 37 -0.23 14.64 -11.42
N ARG A 38 0.34 13.88 -12.35
CA ARG A 38 0.87 12.54 -12.10
C ARG A 38 1.93 12.56 -11.00
N LYS A 39 2.86 13.50 -11.05
CA LYS A 39 3.90 13.66 -10.03
C LYS A 39 3.33 14.04 -8.68
N LYS A 40 2.42 15.01 -8.62
CA LYS A 40 1.76 15.44 -7.36
C LYS A 40 0.97 14.30 -6.73
N ILE A 41 0.06 13.67 -7.49
CA ILE A 41 -0.79 12.58 -7.01
C ILE A 41 0.07 11.37 -6.60
N GLY A 42 1.07 11.01 -7.41
CA GLY A 42 2.00 9.92 -7.09
C GLY A 42 2.71 10.14 -5.76
N TRP A 43 3.27 11.34 -5.53
CA TRP A 43 3.91 11.67 -4.26
C TRP A 43 2.94 11.68 -3.08
N THR A 44 1.74 12.25 -3.26
CA THR A 44 0.71 12.24 -2.21
C THR A 44 0.31 10.81 -1.82
N LEU A 45 0.02 9.96 -2.80
CA LEU A 45 -0.36 8.56 -2.56
C LEU A 45 0.78 7.76 -1.94
N LEU A 46 2.02 7.98 -2.38
CA LEU A 46 3.21 7.33 -1.81
C LEU A 46 3.36 7.68 -0.32
N ILE A 47 3.27 8.97 0.03
CA ILE A 47 3.41 9.43 1.42
C ILE A 47 2.29 8.87 2.29
N ILE A 48 1.04 8.94 1.84
CA ILE A 48 -0.11 8.38 2.58
C ILE A 48 0.07 6.86 2.77
N GLY A 49 0.47 6.15 1.72
CA GLY A 49 0.76 4.73 1.76
C GLY A 49 1.88 4.39 2.75
N ALA A 50 2.97 5.15 2.75
CA ALA A 50 4.09 4.99 3.66
C ALA A 50 3.68 5.22 5.12
N ILE A 51 2.99 6.32 5.42
CA ILE A 51 2.56 6.67 6.79
C ILE A 51 1.55 5.66 7.33
N SER A 52 0.69 5.10 6.48
CA SER A 52 -0.30 4.10 6.92
C SER A 52 0.27 2.69 7.00
N THR A 53 1.16 2.29 6.08
CA THR A 53 1.59 0.89 5.95
C THR A 53 2.88 0.59 6.69
N ILE A 54 3.85 1.53 6.73
CA ILE A 54 5.14 1.28 7.38
C ILE A 54 4.96 1.03 8.89
N PRO A 55 4.21 1.84 9.66
CA PRO A 55 4.02 1.55 11.08
C PRO A 55 3.31 0.23 11.33
N LEU A 56 2.32 -0.11 10.49
CA LEU A 56 1.62 -1.40 10.55
C LEU A 56 2.57 -2.56 10.27
N ALA A 57 3.44 -2.44 9.28
CA ALA A 57 4.45 -3.44 8.97
C ALA A 57 5.43 -3.61 10.13
N ILE A 58 5.88 -2.50 10.74
CA ILE A 58 6.76 -2.54 11.93
C ILE A 58 6.05 -3.22 13.11
N ASP A 59 4.77 -2.92 13.38
CA ASP A 59 4.01 -3.56 14.46
C ASP A 59 3.84 -5.07 14.23
N VAL A 60 3.44 -5.47 13.01
CA VAL A 60 3.22 -6.89 12.67
C VAL A 60 4.53 -7.68 12.66
N LEU A 61 5.64 -7.11 12.17
CA LEU A 61 6.94 -7.78 12.11
C LEU A 61 7.69 -7.73 13.45
N GLY A 62 7.52 -6.64 14.20
CA GLY A 62 8.19 -6.37 15.48
C GLY A 62 7.57 -7.10 16.68
N LYS A 63 6.30 -7.54 16.59
CA LYS A 63 5.64 -8.41 17.59
C LYS A 63 6.26 -9.80 17.74
N ARG A 64 7.34 -10.12 17.02
CA ARG A 64 8.23 -11.25 17.31
C ARG A 64 9.25 -10.87 18.39
N LYS A 65 8.78 -10.70 19.62
CA LYS A 65 9.52 -11.03 20.86
C LYS A 65 8.52 -11.52 21.90
#